data_AF-A0A496VYB9-F1
#
_entry.id   AF-A0A496VYB9-F1
#
_cell.length_a   1.000
_cell.length_b   1.000
_cell.length_c   1.000
_cell.angle_alpha   90.00
_cell.angle_beta   90.00
_cell.angle_gamma   90.00
#
_symmetry.space_group_name_H-M   'P 1'
#
loop_
_entity.id
_entity.type
_entity.pdbx_description
1 polymer ?
#
loop_
_entity_poly.entity_id
_entity_poly.type
_entity_poly.pdbx_seq_one_letter_code
_entity_poly.pdbx_strand_id
1 'polypeptide(L)'
;MITKEYLLDPKNENHLILKIGSMGNRQRRKDAILKFNGVNPLLAAKCLLGIRRTEKELQAQIKQQAQQHIERAENPDSLRRAILALFELKELNTISQIFAQIKNPENTFYRRVIQDMIRANSDHSDFLFSFLDILFENHQKSTQPHTHELWIWALESLPDDMFISGYQTRLKEFYHFFAVQNHYSPSLHLLPEKANALLKSFQDILIQHQKLTGLQKMYLNVIRRNPAKMWDYIAEIKLTAIPLNTVLYNRFIHYAANYQQGFDLFEEMKKAGLKIDEISYNTLINKAQTYQQGFDLFEEMKQAGLIPDEISYNTLI
;
A
#
# COMPACT_ATOMS: atom_id res chain seq x y z
N MET A 1 -31.14 8.86 -14.89
CA MET A 1 -29.81 9.35 -14.46
C MET A 1 -29.75 10.84 -14.66
N ILE A 2 -29.37 11.60 -13.63
CA ILE A 2 -29.06 13.02 -13.75
C ILE A 2 -27.57 13.12 -14.02
N THR A 3 -27.17 13.63 -15.18
CA THR A 3 -25.77 13.94 -15.46
C THR A 3 -25.47 15.37 -15.02
N LYS A 4 -24.39 15.54 -14.25
CA LYS A 4 -23.89 16.86 -13.83
C LYS A 4 -22.56 17.09 -14.55
N GLU A 5 -22.52 18.06 -15.46
CA GLU A 5 -21.31 18.50 -16.15
C GLU A 5 -20.94 19.90 -15.65
N TYR A 6 -19.65 20.11 -15.34
CA TYR A 6 -19.13 21.42 -14.96
C TYR A 6 -18.23 21.91 -16.10
N LEU A 7 -18.46 23.13 -16.58
CA LEU A 7 -17.73 23.76 -17.66
C LEU A 7 -17.26 25.12 -17.21
N LEU A 8 -16.14 25.62 -17.74
CA LEU A 8 -15.77 27.03 -17.57
C LEU A 8 -16.75 27.92 -18.34
N ASP A 9 -17.14 29.03 -17.73
CA ASP A 9 -17.97 30.04 -18.38
C ASP A 9 -17.15 30.75 -19.46
N PRO A 10 -17.50 30.62 -20.75
CA PRO A 10 -16.76 31.25 -21.84
C PRO A 10 -16.82 32.79 -21.80
N LYS A 11 -17.66 33.39 -20.94
CA LYS A 11 -17.77 34.84 -20.75
C LYS A 11 -17.04 35.35 -19.52
N ASN A 12 -16.66 34.48 -18.58
CA ASN A 12 -15.97 34.86 -17.36
C ASN A 12 -15.19 33.66 -16.79
N GLU A 13 -13.87 33.71 -16.89
CA GLU A 13 -13.00 32.60 -16.49
C GLU A 13 -13.06 32.31 -14.97
N ASN A 14 -13.58 33.25 -14.17
CA ASN A 14 -13.83 33.06 -12.74
C ASN A 14 -15.19 32.42 -12.44
N HIS A 15 -15.92 31.92 -13.44
CA HIS A 15 -17.22 31.27 -13.27
C HIS A 15 -17.20 29.84 -13.83
N LEU A 16 -17.81 28.91 -13.09
CA LEU A 16 -18.11 27.55 -13.53
C LEU A 16 -19.60 27.44 -13.84
N ILE A 17 -19.92 26.94 -15.01
CA ILE A 17 -21.27 26.58 -15.43
C ILE A 17 -21.52 25.12 -15.05
N LEU A 18 -22.44 24.90 -14.11
CA LEU A 18 -23.01 23.59 -13.83
C LEU A 18 -24.19 23.34 -14.76
N LYS A 19 -24.03 22.37 -15.66
CA LYS A 19 -25.09 21.83 -16.51
C LYS A 19 -25.65 20.56 -15.88
N ILE A 20 -26.95 20.57 -15.57
CA ILE A 20 -27.65 19.41 -15.03
C ILE A 20 -28.60 18.89 -16.13
N GLY A 21 -28.33 17.71 -16.66
CA GLY A 21 -29.18 17.04 -17.65
C GLY A 21 -29.98 15.90 -17.03
N SER A 22 -31.29 15.82 -17.28
CA SER A 22 -32.05 14.57 -17.13
C SER A 22 -32.38 14.01 -18.52
N MET A 23 -32.12 12.72 -18.74
CA MET A 23 -32.60 12.02 -19.93
C MET A 23 -34.13 11.90 -19.84
N GLY A 24 -34.81 12.79 -20.56
CA GLY A 24 -36.27 12.85 -20.62
C GLY A 24 -36.77 14.27 -20.45
N ASN A 25 -37.26 14.84 -21.54
CA ASN A 25 -37.92 16.14 -21.70
C ASN A 25 -37.03 17.38 -21.92
N ARG A 26 -37.18 17.89 -23.14
CA ARG A 26 -36.84 19.24 -23.61
C ARG A 26 -37.62 20.28 -22.78
N GLN A 27 -37.22 20.60 -21.56
CA GLN A 27 -37.62 21.87 -20.94
C GLN A 27 -36.79 22.21 -19.69
N ARG A 28 -36.14 23.38 -19.77
CA ARG A 28 -35.42 24.13 -18.72
C ARG A 28 -34.05 23.57 -18.29
N ARG A 29 -33.07 23.76 -19.18
CA ARG A 29 -31.66 23.91 -18.76
C ARG A 29 -31.54 25.18 -17.92
N LYS A 30 -31.39 25.05 -16.61
CA LYS A 30 -30.89 26.14 -15.77
C LYS A 30 -29.40 25.89 -15.57
N ASP A 31 -28.59 26.48 -16.43
CA ASP A 31 -27.15 26.55 -16.26
C ASP A 31 -26.89 27.40 -15.01
N ALA A 32 -26.34 26.80 -13.95
CA ALA A 32 -26.02 27.53 -12.72
C ALA A 32 -24.58 28.07 -12.83
N ILE A 33 -24.44 29.38 -12.75
CA ILE A 33 -23.15 30.07 -12.74
C ILE A 33 -22.64 30.10 -11.29
N LEU A 34 -21.55 29.37 -11.03
CA LEU A 34 -20.89 29.30 -9.74
C LEU A 34 -19.61 30.15 -9.79
N LYS A 35 -19.45 31.09 -8.87
CA LYS A 35 -18.19 31.85 -8.73
C LYS A 35 -17.07 30.92 -8.25
N PHE A 36 -15.93 30.94 -8.92
CA PHE A 36 -14.76 30.12 -8.59
C PHE A 36 -14.40 30.19 -7.10
N ASN A 37 -14.44 31.39 -6.52
CA ASN A 37 -14.16 31.67 -5.09
C ASN A 37 -15.10 30.98 -4.09
N GLY A 38 -16.22 30.42 -4.53
CA GLY A 38 -17.17 29.68 -3.69
C GLY A 38 -17.28 28.19 -4.03
N VAL A 39 -16.44 27.68 -4.95
CA VAL A 39 -16.50 26.29 -5.43
C VAL A 39 -15.37 25.47 -4.80
N ASN A 40 -15.64 24.18 -4.60
CA ASN A 40 -14.66 23.20 -4.17
C ASN A 40 -13.38 23.25 -5.05
N PRO A 41 -12.19 23.51 -4.47
CA PRO A 41 -10.93 23.64 -5.22
C PRO A 41 -10.61 22.44 -6.12
N LEU A 42 -10.96 21.21 -5.69
CA LEU A 42 -10.71 20.00 -6.49
C LEU A 42 -11.54 19.98 -7.78
N LEU A 43 -12.81 20.39 -7.67
CA LEU A 43 -13.70 20.45 -8.83
C LEU A 43 -13.23 21.51 -9.81
N ALA A 44 -12.81 22.66 -9.27
CA ALA A 44 -12.19 23.76 -10.01
C ALA A 44 -10.94 23.30 -10.78
N ALA A 45 -10.01 22.61 -10.11
CA ALA A 45 -8.79 22.08 -10.73
C ALA A 45 -9.09 21.07 -11.85
N LYS A 46 -10.03 20.14 -11.62
CA LYS A 46 -10.44 19.15 -12.65
C LYS A 46 -11.07 19.79 -13.88
N CYS A 47 -11.84 20.87 -13.72
CA CYS A 47 -12.41 21.59 -14.85
C CYS A 47 -11.32 22.26 -15.72
N LEU A 48 -10.23 22.72 -15.11
CA LEU A 48 -9.12 23.35 -15.84
C LEU A 48 -8.31 22.36 -16.69
N LEU A 49 -8.13 21.13 -16.24
CA LEU A 49 -7.39 20.10 -17.00
C LEU A 49 -8.04 19.77 -18.35
N GLY A 50 -9.36 19.98 -18.48
CA GLY A 50 -10.10 19.80 -19.73
C GLY A 50 -9.88 20.90 -20.77
N ILE A 51 -9.14 21.97 -20.45
CA ILE A 51 -8.98 23.15 -21.33
C ILE A 51 -7.53 23.30 -21.75
N ARG A 52 -7.28 23.22 -23.07
CA ARG A 52 -5.95 23.26 -23.69
C ARG A 52 -5.17 24.58 -23.53
N ARG A 53 -5.78 25.60 -22.92
CA ARG A 53 -5.16 26.90 -22.62
C ARG A 53 -5.46 27.23 -21.17
N THR A 54 -4.44 27.18 -20.33
CA THR A 54 -4.54 27.57 -18.92
C THR A 54 -4.04 29.00 -18.76
N GLU A 55 -4.92 29.91 -18.34
CA GLU A 55 -4.52 31.20 -17.81
C GLU A 55 -3.83 30.99 -16.46
N LYS A 56 -2.56 31.43 -16.36
CA LYS A 56 -1.75 31.33 -15.14
C LYS A 56 -2.44 31.96 -13.92
N GLU A 57 -3.30 32.94 -14.14
CA GLU A 57 -4.04 33.65 -13.09
C GLU A 57 -5.07 32.75 -12.40
N LEU A 58 -5.80 31.93 -13.14
CA LEU A 58 -6.81 31.05 -12.58
C LEU A 58 -6.20 29.89 -11.79
N GLN A 59 -5.04 29.38 -12.25
CA GLN A 59 -4.25 28.41 -11.48
C GLN A 59 -3.77 29.02 -10.15
N ALA A 60 -3.30 30.27 -10.16
CA ALA A 60 -2.88 30.98 -8.96
C ALA A 60 -4.03 31.19 -7.97
N GLN A 61 -5.23 31.51 -8.45
CA GLN A 61 -6.42 31.65 -7.60
C GLN A 61 -6.81 30.33 -6.92
N ILE A 62 -6.83 29.20 -7.65
CA ILE A 62 -7.14 27.89 -7.06
C ILE A 62 -6.08 27.50 -6.04
N LYS A 63 -4.80 27.74 -6.34
CA LYS A 63 -3.71 27.49 -5.40
C LYS A 63 -3.91 28.27 -4.11
N GLN A 64 -4.22 29.56 -4.21
CA GLN A 64 -4.50 30.41 -3.05
C GLN A 64 -5.70 29.89 -2.25
N GLN A 65 -6.79 29.49 -2.91
CA GLN A 65 -7.96 28.92 -2.24
C GLN A 65 -7.63 27.60 -1.54
N ALA A 66 -6.90 26.69 -2.20
CA ALA A 66 -6.49 25.43 -1.61
C ALA A 66 -5.64 25.65 -0.35
N GLN A 67 -4.68 26.60 -0.40
CA GLN A 67 -3.86 26.97 0.77
C GLN A 67 -4.72 27.54 1.92
N GLN A 68 -5.66 28.44 1.64
CA GLN A 68 -6.59 28.94 2.67
C GLN A 68 -7.44 27.83 3.27
N HIS A 69 -7.87 26.86 2.46
CA HIS A 69 -8.62 25.70 2.94
C HIS A 69 -7.76 24.80 3.83
N ILE A 70 -6.46 24.68 3.59
CA ILE A 70 -5.52 23.91 4.42
C ILE A 70 -5.30 24.61 5.77
N GLU A 71 -5.03 25.92 5.76
CA GLU A 71 -4.80 26.70 6.98
C GLU A 71 -6.03 26.74 7.90
N ARG A 72 -7.23 26.75 7.31
CA ARG A 72 -8.51 26.79 8.03
C ARG A 72 -9.15 25.42 8.23
N ALA A 73 -8.51 24.32 7.81
CA ALA A 73 -9.14 23.01 7.78
C ALA A 73 -9.44 22.49 9.20
N GLU A 74 -10.68 22.65 9.65
CA GLU A 74 -11.21 21.96 10.84
C GLU A 74 -11.65 20.52 10.51
N ASN A 75 -11.97 20.22 9.23
CA ASN A 75 -12.49 18.92 8.77
C ASN A 75 -11.52 18.22 7.78
N PRO A 76 -11.18 16.93 8.01
CA PRO A 76 -10.34 16.11 7.13
C PRO A 76 -10.76 16.11 5.65
N ASP A 77 -12.05 16.06 5.32
CA ASP A 77 -12.50 15.99 3.91
C ASP A 77 -12.21 17.28 3.12
N SER A 78 -12.24 18.43 3.80
CA SER A 78 -11.85 19.71 3.19
C SER A 78 -10.35 19.74 2.88
N LEU A 79 -9.55 19.28 3.83
CA LEU A 79 -8.10 19.15 3.67
C LEU A 79 -7.74 18.21 2.51
N ARG A 80 -8.38 17.03 2.44
CA ARG A 80 -8.17 16.06 1.36
C ARG A 80 -8.46 16.67 -0.02
N ARG A 81 -9.58 17.40 -0.17
CA ARG A 81 -9.94 18.03 -1.44
C ARG A 81 -8.95 19.12 -1.85
N ALA A 82 -8.46 19.91 -0.90
CA ALA A 82 -7.46 20.94 -1.17
C ALA A 82 -6.13 20.34 -1.63
N ILE A 83 -5.66 19.25 -0.99
CA ILE A 83 -4.43 18.55 -1.40
C ILE A 83 -4.60 17.95 -2.80
N LEU A 84 -5.73 17.28 -3.08
CA LEU A 84 -6.00 16.75 -4.41
C LEU A 84 -6.06 17.85 -5.46
N ALA A 85 -6.60 19.03 -5.14
CA ALA A 85 -6.63 20.17 -6.06
C ALA A 85 -5.21 20.64 -6.42
N LEU A 86 -4.32 20.77 -5.44
CA LEU A 86 -2.92 21.11 -5.66
C LEU A 86 -2.21 20.05 -6.51
N PHE A 87 -2.55 18.77 -6.32
CA PHE A 87 -1.96 17.67 -7.08
C PHE A 87 -2.35 17.73 -8.56
N GLU A 88 -3.63 17.98 -8.85
CA GLU A 88 -4.14 18.19 -10.22
C GLU A 88 -3.48 19.41 -10.89
N LEU A 89 -3.12 20.44 -10.11
CA LEU A 89 -2.39 21.62 -10.59
C LEU A 89 -0.87 21.42 -10.69
N LYS A 90 -0.36 20.22 -10.40
CA LYS A 90 1.07 19.89 -10.41
C LYS A 90 1.93 20.67 -9.41
N GLU A 91 1.34 21.12 -8.32
CA GLU A 91 1.97 21.93 -7.27
C GLU A 91 2.70 21.09 -6.21
N LEU A 92 3.62 20.24 -6.63
CA LEU A 92 4.28 19.23 -5.77
C LEU A 92 5.06 19.84 -4.59
N ASN A 93 5.71 20.99 -4.79
CA ASN A 93 6.46 21.67 -3.73
C ASN A 93 5.54 22.13 -2.59
N THR A 94 4.35 22.60 -2.93
CA THR A 94 3.34 23.01 -1.94
C THR A 94 2.84 21.80 -1.16
N ILE A 95 2.55 20.69 -1.85
CA ILE A 95 2.10 19.43 -1.23
C ILE A 95 3.16 18.86 -0.28
N SER A 96 4.42 18.91 -0.70
CA SER A 96 5.57 18.49 0.09
C SER A 96 5.69 19.26 1.40
N GLN A 97 5.55 20.59 1.36
CA GLN A 97 5.57 21.43 2.56
C GLN A 97 4.42 21.11 3.52
N ILE A 98 3.23 20.84 2.99
CA ILE A 98 2.06 20.44 3.80
C ILE A 98 2.36 19.12 4.51
N PHE A 99 2.91 18.14 3.79
CA PHE A 99 3.24 16.84 4.35
C PHE A 99 4.36 16.88 5.39
N ALA A 100 5.32 17.81 5.26
CA ALA A 100 6.38 18.00 6.25
C ALA A 100 5.88 18.59 7.59
N GLN A 101 4.71 19.22 7.63
CA GLN A 101 4.13 19.83 8.84
C GLN A 101 3.25 18.86 9.64
N ILE A 102 3.07 17.62 9.17
CA ILE A 102 2.20 16.62 9.80
C ILE A 102 2.84 16.12 11.10
N LYS A 103 2.22 16.44 12.24
CA LYS A 103 2.72 16.01 13.55
C LYS A 103 2.23 14.62 13.98
N ASN A 104 1.11 14.13 13.44
CA ASN A 104 0.51 12.86 13.84
C ASN A 104 0.09 12.03 12.61
N PRO A 105 0.94 11.09 12.15
CA PRO A 105 0.69 10.33 10.94
C PRO A 105 -0.25 9.13 11.14
N GLU A 106 -0.53 8.70 12.38
CA GLU A 106 -1.30 7.46 12.64
C GLU A 106 -2.75 7.46 12.11
N ASN A 107 -3.19 8.55 11.50
CA ASN A 107 -4.46 8.64 10.82
C ASN A 107 -4.35 8.10 9.37
N THR A 108 -5.05 7.00 9.11
CA THR A 108 -5.33 6.44 7.76
C THR A 108 -5.79 7.46 6.71
N PHE A 109 -6.18 8.66 7.13
CA PHE A 109 -6.41 9.83 6.29
C PHE A 109 -5.33 10.08 5.23
N TYR A 110 -4.06 10.24 5.61
CA TYR A 110 -3.02 10.61 4.64
C TYR A 110 -2.71 9.47 3.67
N ARG A 111 -2.78 8.22 4.14
CA ARG A 111 -2.77 7.03 3.28
C ARG A 111 -3.86 7.12 2.20
N ARG A 112 -5.08 7.49 2.58
CA ARG A 112 -6.21 7.65 1.65
C ARG A 112 -5.98 8.78 0.64
N VAL A 113 -5.43 9.92 1.10
CA VAL A 113 -5.08 11.06 0.21
C VAL A 113 -4.05 10.63 -0.83
N ILE A 114 -3.00 9.92 -0.42
CA ILE A 114 -1.96 9.41 -1.31
C ILE A 114 -2.52 8.39 -2.31
N GLN A 115 -3.36 7.46 -1.86
CA GLN A 115 -4.06 6.51 -2.73
C GLN A 115 -4.91 7.23 -3.79
N ASP A 116 -5.63 8.28 -3.41
CA ASP A 116 -6.46 9.04 -4.34
C ASP A 116 -5.62 9.83 -5.36
N MET A 117 -4.50 10.42 -4.94
CA MET A 117 -3.56 11.10 -5.85
C MET A 117 -3.01 10.13 -6.91
N ILE A 118 -2.57 8.94 -6.47
CA ILE A 118 -2.00 7.93 -7.37
C ILE A 118 -3.07 7.37 -8.31
N ARG A 119 -4.27 7.06 -7.81
CA ARG A 119 -5.39 6.59 -8.65
C ARG A 119 -5.83 7.61 -9.69
N ALA A 120 -5.77 8.90 -9.36
CA ALA A 120 -6.12 9.96 -10.29
C ALA A 120 -5.07 10.14 -11.41
N ASN A 121 -3.84 9.66 -11.20
CA ASN A 121 -2.70 9.85 -12.11
C ASN A 121 -2.00 8.52 -12.42
N SER A 122 -2.80 7.49 -12.76
CA SER A 122 -2.31 6.13 -13.05
C SER A 122 -1.57 5.98 -14.38
N ASP A 123 -1.47 7.05 -15.19
CA ASP A 123 -0.95 7.01 -16.57
C ASP A 123 0.59 6.86 -16.67
N HIS A 124 1.24 6.24 -15.68
CA HIS A 124 2.69 6.02 -15.65
C HIS A 124 3.52 7.27 -15.92
N SER A 125 3.09 8.44 -15.44
CA SER A 125 3.74 9.70 -15.82
C SER A 125 4.98 10.03 -14.96
N ASP A 126 5.95 10.73 -15.55
CA ASP A 126 7.12 11.30 -14.84
C ASP A 126 6.72 12.22 -13.69
N PHE A 127 5.51 12.78 -13.75
CA PHE A 127 4.93 13.60 -12.70
C PHE A 127 4.72 12.82 -11.40
N LEU A 128 4.21 11.58 -11.50
CA LEU A 128 4.04 10.71 -10.33
C LEU A 128 5.41 10.34 -9.73
N PHE A 129 6.43 10.09 -10.56
CA PHE A 129 7.78 9.85 -10.05
C PHE A 129 8.41 11.09 -9.42
N SER A 130 8.18 12.27 -9.99
CA SER A 130 8.65 13.53 -9.40
C SER A 130 8.02 13.77 -8.02
N PHE A 131 6.74 13.45 -7.86
CA PHE A 131 6.09 13.45 -6.55
C PHE A 131 6.75 12.47 -5.60
N LEU A 132 7.07 11.27 -6.11
CA LEU A 132 7.74 10.26 -5.33
C LEU A 132 9.15 10.73 -4.88
N ASP A 133 9.98 11.25 -5.78
CA ASP A 133 11.32 11.73 -5.42
C ASP A 133 11.26 12.79 -4.32
N ILE A 134 10.29 13.69 -4.37
CA ILE A 134 10.14 14.73 -3.35
C ILE A 134 9.81 14.12 -1.98
N LEU A 135 8.91 13.14 -1.92
CA LEU A 135 8.64 12.42 -0.68
C LEU A 135 9.88 11.66 -0.18
N PHE A 136 10.64 11.05 -1.09
CA PHE A 136 11.86 10.33 -0.77
C PHE A 136 12.96 11.26 -0.25
N GLU A 137 13.22 12.39 -0.90
CA GLU A 137 14.17 13.40 -0.45
C GLU A 137 13.79 13.96 0.93
N ASN A 138 12.51 14.21 1.16
CA ASN A 138 12.03 14.65 2.46
C ASN A 138 12.27 13.59 3.54
N HIS A 139 12.06 12.32 3.22
CA HIS A 139 12.40 11.22 4.12
C HIS A 139 13.90 11.18 4.42
N GLN A 140 14.77 11.35 3.40
CA GLN A 140 16.21 11.36 3.59
C GLN A 140 16.71 12.51 4.49
N LYS A 141 16.09 13.70 4.37
CA LYS A 141 16.49 14.91 5.10
C LYS A 141 15.91 14.99 6.51
N SER A 142 14.84 14.24 6.79
CA SER A 142 14.09 14.32 8.05
C SER A 142 14.32 13.12 8.95
N THR A 143 14.57 13.36 10.24
CA THR A 143 14.62 12.31 11.26
C THR A 143 13.23 11.95 11.81
N GLN A 144 12.18 12.57 11.30
CA GLN A 144 10.83 12.41 11.82
C GLN A 144 10.18 11.11 11.32
N PRO A 145 9.55 10.29 12.20
CA PRO A 145 8.92 9.03 11.79
C PRO A 145 7.80 9.17 10.74
N HIS A 146 7.08 10.30 10.72
CA HIS A 146 5.95 10.50 9.80
C HIS A 146 6.36 10.62 8.33
N THR A 147 7.55 11.17 8.03
CA THR A 147 8.02 11.29 6.64
C THR A 147 8.31 9.92 6.03
N HIS A 148 8.68 8.97 6.88
CA HIS A 148 8.88 7.57 6.51
C HIS A 148 7.54 6.90 6.14
N GLU A 149 6.49 7.08 6.94
CA GLU A 149 5.17 6.45 6.69
C GLU A 149 4.48 6.97 5.42
N LEU A 150 4.55 8.27 5.14
CA LEU A 150 3.97 8.86 3.93
C LEU A 150 4.59 8.28 2.66
N TRP A 151 5.92 8.16 2.65
CA TRP A 151 6.64 7.57 1.53
C TRP A 151 6.29 6.10 1.33
N ILE A 152 6.20 5.34 2.42
CA ILE A 152 5.77 3.95 2.40
C ILE A 152 4.38 3.81 1.78
N TRP A 153 3.41 4.60 2.22
CA TRP A 153 2.06 4.54 1.68
C TRP A 153 1.99 4.93 0.21
N ALA A 154 2.88 5.81 -0.25
CA ALA A 154 2.97 6.16 -1.67
C ALA A 154 3.42 4.96 -2.49
N LEU A 155 4.48 4.27 -2.07
CA LEU A 155 4.95 3.05 -2.73
C LEU A 155 3.90 1.92 -2.72
N GLU A 156 3.18 1.74 -1.62
CA GLU A 156 2.09 0.76 -1.49
C GLU A 156 0.93 0.97 -2.46
N SER A 157 0.70 2.22 -2.83
CA SER A 157 -0.47 2.63 -3.58
C SER A 157 -0.22 2.64 -5.08
N LEU A 158 1.01 2.33 -5.52
CA LEU A 158 1.40 2.30 -6.92
C LEU A 158 0.69 1.16 -7.68
N PRO A 159 0.19 1.44 -8.91
CA PRO A 159 -0.35 0.43 -9.80
C PRO A 159 0.65 -0.70 -10.13
N ASP A 160 0.14 -1.92 -10.23
CA ASP A 160 0.93 -3.13 -10.49
C ASP A 160 1.75 -3.07 -11.80
N ASP A 161 1.22 -2.42 -12.82
CA ASP A 161 1.81 -2.21 -14.14
C ASP A 161 2.98 -1.21 -14.12
N MET A 162 3.07 -0.30 -13.14
CA MET A 162 4.25 0.56 -12.96
C MET A 162 5.51 -0.26 -12.67
N PHE A 163 5.38 -1.39 -11.99
CA PHE A 163 6.50 -2.28 -11.69
C PHE A 163 7.01 -3.07 -12.91
N ILE A 164 6.30 -3.01 -14.04
CA ILE A 164 6.58 -3.76 -15.27
C ILE A 164 7.03 -2.82 -16.42
N SER A 165 6.96 -1.50 -16.18
CA SER A 165 7.28 -0.45 -17.14
C SER A 165 8.77 -0.06 -17.19
N GLY A 166 9.14 0.91 -18.03
CA GLY A 166 10.49 1.49 -18.10
C GLY A 166 10.98 2.17 -16.81
N TYR A 167 10.13 2.25 -15.78
CA TYR A 167 10.43 2.88 -14.50
C TYR A 167 11.03 1.94 -13.43
N GLN A 168 11.31 0.67 -13.79
CA GLN A 168 11.88 -0.33 -12.87
C GLN A 168 13.19 0.11 -12.20
N THR A 169 14.08 0.78 -12.93
CA THR A 169 15.39 1.21 -12.39
C THR A 169 15.22 2.16 -11.21
N ARG A 170 14.36 3.17 -11.35
CA ARG A 170 14.09 4.15 -10.30
C ARG A 170 13.41 3.53 -9.08
N LEU A 171 12.48 2.59 -9.30
CA LEU A 171 11.87 1.82 -8.22
C LEU A 171 12.90 0.97 -7.47
N LYS A 172 13.86 0.34 -8.18
CA LYS A 172 14.96 -0.41 -7.55
C LYS A 172 15.85 0.48 -6.68
N GLU A 173 16.16 1.71 -7.11
CA GLU A 173 16.94 2.67 -6.32
C GLU A 173 16.26 3.00 -4.99
N PHE A 174 14.95 3.24 -5.02
CA PHE A 174 14.16 3.44 -3.80
C PHE A 174 14.24 2.23 -2.87
N TYR A 175 14.10 1.01 -3.40
CA TYR A 175 14.16 -0.21 -2.59
C TYR A 175 15.54 -0.50 -2.01
N HIS A 176 16.61 -0.23 -2.78
CA HIS A 176 17.98 -0.38 -2.32
C HIS A 176 18.24 0.49 -1.07
N PHE A 177 17.76 1.74 -1.08
CA PHE A 177 17.91 2.63 0.06
C PHE A 177 17.32 2.05 1.36
N PHE A 178 16.11 1.47 1.33
CA PHE A 178 15.48 0.89 2.53
C PHE A 178 16.22 -0.32 3.07
N ALA A 179 16.63 -1.20 2.15
CA ALA A 179 17.35 -2.39 2.54
C ALA A 179 18.67 -2.04 3.23
N VAL A 180 19.37 -0.99 2.80
CA VAL A 180 20.58 -0.50 3.49
C VAL A 180 20.26 0.04 4.88
N GLN A 181 19.21 0.84 5.00
CA GLN A 181 18.90 1.61 6.21
C GLN A 181 18.21 0.81 7.34
N ASN A 182 17.99 -0.51 7.22
CA ASN A 182 17.18 -1.32 8.16
C ASN A 182 15.71 -0.87 8.31
N HIS A 183 15.29 0.15 7.58
CA HIS A 183 13.93 0.64 7.61
C HIS A 183 13.10 -0.23 6.67
N TYR A 184 12.41 -1.22 7.25
CA TYR A 184 11.63 -2.19 6.49
C TYR A 184 10.15 -1.84 6.58
N SER A 185 9.53 -1.47 5.46
CA SER A 185 8.08 -1.37 5.39
C SER A 185 7.44 -2.75 5.22
N PRO A 186 6.50 -3.15 6.09
CA PRO A 186 5.65 -4.33 5.92
C PRO A 186 4.73 -4.28 4.69
N SER A 187 4.91 -3.32 3.80
CA SER A 187 4.03 -3.15 2.66
C SER A 187 4.75 -3.20 1.32
N LEU A 188 6.08 -3.28 1.36
CA LEU A 188 6.92 -3.90 0.31
C LEU A 188 6.47 -5.33 0.00
N HIS A 189 5.78 -5.95 0.96
CA HIS A 189 5.05 -7.20 0.88
C HIS A 189 3.89 -7.24 -0.12
N LEU A 190 3.46 -6.09 -0.62
CA LEU A 190 2.27 -5.97 -1.45
C LEU A 190 2.55 -5.99 -2.95
N LEU A 191 3.79 -6.24 -3.36
CA LEU A 191 4.15 -6.32 -4.77
C LEU A 191 3.48 -7.54 -5.45
N PRO A 192 2.72 -7.34 -6.54
CA PRO A 192 1.95 -8.36 -7.25
C PRO A 192 2.82 -9.43 -7.94
N GLU A 193 2.21 -10.54 -8.39
CA GLU A 193 2.88 -11.70 -9.00
C GLU A 193 3.78 -11.39 -10.22
N LYS A 194 3.55 -10.27 -10.90
CA LYS A 194 4.36 -9.83 -12.05
C LYS A 194 5.62 -9.03 -11.65
N ALA A 195 5.79 -8.78 -10.35
CA ALA A 195 6.99 -8.19 -9.76
C ALA A 195 8.11 -9.20 -9.48
N ASN A 196 8.04 -10.46 -9.95
CA ASN A 196 9.06 -11.49 -9.67
C ASN A 196 10.51 -11.03 -9.93
N ALA A 197 10.75 -10.24 -10.99
CA ALA A 197 12.08 -9.70 -11.30
C ALA A 197 12.55 -8.65 -10.26
N LEU A 198 11.61 -7.86 -9.75
CA LEU A 198 11.87 -6.84 -8.74
C LEU A 198 11.91 -7.45 -7.33
N LEU A 199 11.11 -8.48 -7.07
CA LEU A 199 11.18 -9.33 -5.89
C LEU A 199 12.53 -10.03 -5.82
N LYS A 200 13.04 -10.56 -6.93
CA LYS A 200 14.39 -11.13 -7.03
C LYS A 200 15.46 -10.08 -6.76
N SER A 201 15.35 -8.91 -7.40
CA SER A 201 16.26 -7.79 -7.15
C SER A 201 16.25 -7.37 -5.68
N PHE A 202 15.06 -7.31 -5.06
CA PHE A 202 14.90 -6.94 -3.65
C PHE A 202 15.45 -8.03 -2.71
N GLN A 203 15.22 -9.30 -3.03
CA GLN A 203 15.82 -10.44 -2.34
C GLN A 203 17.35 -10.35 -2.38
N ASP A 204 17.94 -10.13 -3.56
CA ASP A 204 19.39 -10.04 -3.73
C ASP A 204 19.98 -8.89 -2.87
N ILE A 205 19.29 -7.75 -2.84
CA ILE A 205 19.67 -6.61 -1.97
C ILE A 205 19.56 -7.00 -0.48
N LEU A 206 18.47 -7.64 -0.05
CA LEU A 206 18.30 -8.05 1.35
C LEU A 206 19.35 -9.08 1.77
N ILE A 207 19.71 -10.02 0.89
CA ILE A 207 20.78 -11.00 1.10
C ILE A 207 22.13 -10.28 1.20
N GLN A 208 22.44 -9.40 0.24
CA GLN A 208 23.69 -8.62 0.21
C GLN A 208 23.91 -7.83 1.50
N HIS A 209 22.84 -7.26 2.07
CA HIS A 209 22.89 -6.48 3.30
C HIS A 209 22.59 -7.27 4.59
N GLN A 210 22.50 -8.60 4.52
CA GLN A 210 22.22 -9.51 5.64
C GLN A 210 20.94 -9.16 6.42
N LYS A 211 19.90 -8.66 5.73
CA LYS A 211 18.64 -8.21 6.32
C LYS A 211 17.66 -9.37 6.54
N LEU A 212 18.00 -10.29 7.44
CA LEU A 212 17.26 -11.53 7.69
C LEU A 212 15.78 -11.30 8.02
N THR A 213 15.46 -10.34 8.89
CA THR A 213 14.07 -10.05 9.28
C THR A 213 13.22 -9.57 8.10
N GLY A 214 13.77 -8.69 7.24
CA GLY A 214 13.06 -8.20 6.05
C GLY A 214 12.84 -9.32 5.02
N LEU A 215 13.82 -10.20 4.89
CA LEU A 215 13.80 -11.34 3.98
C LEU A 215 12.77 -12.40 4.42
N GLN A 216 12.73 -12.74 5.71
CA GLN A 216 11.72 -13.66 6.26
C GLN A 216 10.29 -13.14 6.04
N LYS A 217 10.06 -11.85 6.31
CA LYS A 217 8.74 -11.24 6.09
C LYS A 217 8.38 -11.17 4.60
N MET A 218 9.36 -10.95 3.71
CA MET A 218 9.15 -11.01 2.26
C MET A 218 8.60 -12.38 1.85
N TYR A 219 9.28 -13.47 2.23
CA TYR A 219 8.83 -14.83 1.91
C TYR A 219 7.44 -15.13 2.46
N LEU A 220 7.15 -14.75 3.71
CA LEU A 220 5.83 -14.94 4.33
C LEU A 220 4.69 -14.40 3.44
N ASN A 221 4.90 -13.25 2.80
CA ASN A 221 3.89 -12.62 1.97
C ASN A 221 3.78 -13.21 0.58
N VAL A 222 4.92 -13.55 -0.02
CA VAL A 222 4.97 -14.20 -1.32
C VAL A 222 4.21 -15.53 -1.25
N ILE A 223 4.42 -16.32 -0.20
CA ILE A 223 3.72 -17.58 0.04
C ILE A 223 2.22 -17.33 0.30
N ARG A 224 1.88 -16.32 1.11
CA ARG A 224 0.47 -15.97 1.38
C ARG A 224 -0.31 -15.63 0.12
N ARG A 225 0.33 -15.01 -0.87
CA ARG A 225 -0.28 -14.61 -2.15
C ARG A 225 -0.37 -15.76 -3.14
N ASN A 226 0.68 -16.58 -3.21
CA ASN A 226 0.72 -17.74 -4.11
C ASN A 226 1.19 -18.99 -3.34
N PRO A 227 0.28 -19.66 -2.61
CA PRO A 227 0.61 -20.88 -1.87
C PRO A 227 1.07 -22.03 -2.77
N ALA A 228 0.68 -22.04 -4.05
CA ALA A 228 1.05 -23.10 -4.98
C ALA A 228 2.56 -23.15 -5.24
N LYS A 229 3.25 -22.00 -5.17
CA LYS A 229 4.71 -21.88 -5.33
C LYS A 229 5.48 -22.05 -4.02
N MET A 230 4.80 -22.38 -2.91
CA MET A 230 5.43 -22.50 -1.59
C MET A 230 6.68 -23.38 -1.61
N TRP A 231 6.61 -24.55 -2.26
CA TRP A 231 7.72 -25.49 -2.31
C TRP A 231 8.93 -24.96 -3.07
N ASP A 232 8.72 -24.19 -4.14
CA ASP A 232 9.79 -23.52 -4.88
C ASP A 232 10.54 -22.53 -3.97
N TYR A 233 9.79 -21.75 -3.18
CA TYR A 233 10.38 -20.80 -2.24
C TYR A 233 11.08 -21.49 -1.07
N ILE A 234 10.55 -22.59 -0.54
CA ILE A 234 11.22 -23.37 0.51
C ILE A 234 12.58 -23.87 -0.01
N ALA A 235 12.62 -24.42 -1.23
CA ALA A 235 13.86 -24.88 -1.85
C ALA A 235 14.87 -23.74 -2.03
N GLU A 236 14.42 -22.59 -2.52
CA GLU A 236 15.27 -21.40 -2.68
C GLU A 236 15.82 -20.90 -1.34
N ILE A 237 14.98 -20.77 -0.32
CA ILE A 237 15.38 -20.32 1.03
C ILE A 237 16.48 -21.23 1.58
N LYS A 238 16.30 -22.55 1.46
CA LYS A 238 17.27 -23.55 1.91
C LYS A 238 18.61 -23.44 1.17
N LEU A 239 18.58 -23.23 -0.15
CA LEU A 239 19.80 -23.02 -0.96
C LEU A 239 20.56 -21.76 -0.56
N THR A 240 19.85 -20.70 -0.19
CA THR A 240 20.45 -19.43 0.26
C THR A 240 20.93 -19.44 1.72
N ALA A 241 20.80 -20.56 2.44
CA ALA A 241 21.19 -20.73 3.85
C ALA A 241 20.58 -19.70 4.81
N ILE A 242 19.39 -19.20 4.50
CA ILE A 242 18.69 -18.24 5.37
C ILE A 242 18.07 -19.00 6.54
N PRO A 243 18.29 -18.59 7.80
CA PRO A 243 17.65 -19.21 8.95
C PRO A 243 16.14 -18.99 8.89
N LEU A 244 15.38 -20.09 8.84
CA LEU A 244 13.93 -20.08 9.00
C LEU A 244 13.55 -19.85 10.46
N ASN A 245 12.38 -19.26 10.69
CA ASN A 245 11.83 -19.03 12.02
C ASN A 245 10.48 -19.77 12.19
N THR A 246 10.00 -19.83 13.44
CA THR A 246 8.71 -20.47 13.79
C THR A 246 7.54 -19.93 12.96
N VAL A 247 7.50 -18.62 12.70
CA VAL A 247 6.40 -17.99 11.94
C VAL A 247 6.33 -18.48 10.49
N LEU A 248 7.48 -18.65 9.83
CA LEU A 248 7.55 -19.18 8.46
C LEU A 248 7.17 -20.66 8.42
N TYR A 249 7.67 -21.46 9.37
CA TYR A 249 7.30 -22.88 9.44
C TYR A 249 5.80 -23.07 9.70
N ASN A 250 5.22 -22.33 10.64
CA ASN A 250 3.78 -22.35 10.88
C ASN A 250 3.00 -22.00 9.61
N ARG A 251 3.52 -21.06 8.79
CA ARG A 251 2.92 -20.75 7.48
C ARG A 251 3.06 -21.89 6.47
N PHE A 252 4.23 -22.53 6.40
CA PHE A 252 4.45 -23.67 5.50
C PHE A 252 3.53 -24.85 5.86
N ILE A 253 3.45 -25.18 7.15
CA ILE A 253 2.56 -26.22 7.65
C ILE A 253 1.12 -25.87 7.31
N HIS A 254 0.68 -24.63 7.52
CA HIS A 254 -0.68 -24.19 7.19
C HIS A 254 -1.06 -24.43 5.70
N TYR A 255 -0.14 -24.15 4.78
CA TYR A 255 -0.38 -24.31 3.34
C TYR A 255 -0.03 -25.69 2.77
N ALA A 256 0.51 -26.60 3.59
CA ALA A 256 0.73 -27.98 3.18
C ALA A 256 -0.57 -28.62 2.67
N ALA A 257 -0.48 -29.39 1.58
CA ALA A 257 -1.67 -29.94 0.91
C ALA A 257 -2.32 -31.08 1.70
N ASN A 258 -1.54 -31.77 2.53
CA ASN A 258 -2.00 -32.89 3.34
C ASN A 258 -1.24 -32.97 4.68
N TYR A 259 -1.73 -33.84 5.56
CA TYR A 259 -1.14 -34.09 6.88
C TYR A 259 0.34 -34.44 6.80
N GLN A 260 0.72 -35.37 5.91
CA GLN A 260 2.09 -35.87 5.83
C GLN A 260 3.08 -34.74 5.51
N GLN A 261 2.76 -33.91 4.52
CA GLN A 261 3.58 -32.74 4.19
C GLN A 261 3.71 -31.77 5.37
N GLY A 262 2.62 -31.53 6.10
CA GLY A 262 2.64 -30.68 7.29
C GLY A 262 3.48 -31.28 8.41
N PHE A 263 3.36 -32.60 8.62
CA PHE A 263 4.11 -33.34 9.63
C PHE A 263 5.61 -33.34 9.34
N ASP A 264 6.01 -33.55 8.07
CA ASP A 264 7.42 -33.52 7.67
C ASP A 264 8.04 -32.13 7.94
N LEU A 265 7.31 -31.05 7.64
CA LEU A 265 7.74 -29.67 7.95
C LEU A 265 7.81 -29.39 9.45
N PHE A 266 6.89 -29.96 10.23
CA PHE A 266 6.86 -29.84 11.68
C PHE A 266 8.05 -30.56 12.33
N GLU A 267 8.36 -31.77 11.87
CA GLU A 267 9.55 -32.51 12.31
C GLU A 267 10.85 -31.83 11.88
N GLU A 268 10.89 -31.23 10.69
CA GLU A 268 12.01 -30.40 10.26
C GLU A 268 12.21 -29.20 11.21
N MET A 269 11.12 -28.52 11.58
CA MET A 269 11.14 -27.41 12.53
C MET A 269 11.69 -27.84 13.90
N LYS A 270 11.28 -29.01 14.41
CA LYS A 270 11.84 -29.58 15.66
C LYS A 270 13.33 -29.87 15.55
N LYS A 271 13.76 -30.52 14.47
CA LYS A 271 15.18 -30.87 14.23
C LYS A 271 16.07 -29.64 14.09
N ALA A 272 15.52 -28.54 13.57
CA ALA A 272 16.20 -27.25 13.49
C ALA A 272 16.34 -26.55 14.85
N GLY A 273 15.81 -27.12 15.94
CA GLY A 273 15.85 -26.54 17.28
C GLY A 273 14.97 -25.30 17.43
N LEU A 274 14.01 -25.10 16.54
CA LEU A 274 13.08 -23.98 16.62
C LEU A 274 12.05 -24.23 17.73
N LYS A 275 11.68 -23.15 18.44
CA LYS A 275 10.65 -23.23 19.46
C LYS A 275 9.31 -23.56 18.80
N ILE A 276 8.79 -24.76 19.10
CA ILE A 276 7.42 -25.16 18.80
C ILE A 276 6.49 -24.46 19.79
N ASP A 277 5.42 -23.86 19.27
CA ASP A 277 4.41 -23.16 20.08
C ASP A 277 3.01 -23.76 19.86
N GLU A 278 2.02 -23.22 20.57
CA GLU A 278 0.62 -23.63 20.47
C GLU A 278 0.10 -23.49 19.03
N ILE A 279 0.57 -22.46 18.31
CA ILE A 279 0.20 -22.21 16.91
C ILE A 279 0.74 -23.33 16.02
N SER A 280 1.99 -23.77 16.22
CA SER A 280 2.58 -24.87 15.45
C SER A 280 1.76 -26.16 15.58
N TYR A 281 1.41 -26.56 16.82
CA TYR A 281 0.60 -27.75 17.07
C TYR A 281 -0.81 -27.60 16.50
N ASN A 282 -1.52 -26.52 16.82
CA ASN A 282 -2.89 -26.29 16.35
C ASN A 282 -2.95 -26.28 14.81
N THR A 283 -1.93 -25.72 14.15
CA THR A 283 -1.87 -25.70 12.67
C THR A 283 -1.74 -27.11 12.09
N LEU A 284 -0.96 -28.00 12.72
CA LEU A 284 -0.81 -29.38 12.25
C LEU A 284 -2.01 -30.26 12.62
N ILE A 285 -2.59 -30.09 13.82
CA ILE A 285 -3.82 -30.80 14.25
C ILE A 285 -4.96 -30.52 13.27
N ASN A 286 -5.12 -29.27 12.79
CA ASN A 286 -6.12 -28.91 11.78
C ASN A 286 -5.94 -29.67 10.45
N LYS A 287 -4.73 -30.19 10.18
CA LYS A 287 -4.46 -31.01 8.99
C LYS A 287 -4.62 -32.50 9.22
N ALA A 288 -4.83 -32.94 10.46
CA ALA A 288 -5.05 -34.34 10.77
C ALA A 288 -6.26 -34.87 9.99
N GLN A 289 -6.11 -36.06 9.42
CA GLN A 289 -7.20 -36.71 8.67
C GLN A 289 -8.02 -37.64 9.56
N THR A 290 -7.49 -37.99 10.73
CA THR A 290 -8.15 -38.84 11.72
C THR A 290 -8.09 -38.19 13.10
N TYR A 291 -9.11 -38.46 13.91
CA TYR A 291 -9.11 -38.06 15.31
C TYR A 291 -7.85 -38.53 16.05
N GLN A 292 -7.41 -39.77 15.79
CA GLN A 292 -6.23 -40.32 16.46
C GLN A 292 -4.97 -39.50 16.17
N GLN A 293 -4.74 -39.10 14.91
CA GLN A 293 -3.60 -38.25 14.54
C GLN A 293 -3.65 -36.90 15.27
N GLY A 294 -4.82 -36.26 15.31
CA GLY A 294 -5.01 -34.98 16.00
C GLY A 294 -4.82 -35.12 17.51
N PHE A 295 -5.36 -36.20 18.09
CA PHE A 295 -5.27 -36.48 19.52
C PHE A 295 -3.84 -36.79 19.96
N ASP A 296 -3.07 -37.56 19.18
CA ASP A 296 -1.67 -37.87 19.49
C ASP A 296 -0.83 -36.59 19.53
N LEU A 297 -1.03 -35.67 18.57
CA LEU A 297 -0.38 -34.35 18.55
C LEU A 297 -0.82 -33.46 19.72
N PHE A 298 -2.09 -33.53 20.11
CA PHE A 298 -2.61 -32.80 21.26
C PHE A 298 -2.02 -33.30 22.58
N GLU A 299 -1.84 -34.61 22.73
CA GLU A 299 -1.12 -35.19 23.88
C GLU A 299 0.36 -34.80 23.87
N GLU A 300 1.02 -34.82 22.70
CA GLU A 300 2.41 -34.37 22.57
C GLU A 300 2.57 -32.90 23.00
N MET A 301 1.65 -32.02 22.59
CA MET A 301 1.61 -30.62 22.99
C MET A 301 1.60 -30.45 24.51
N LYS A 302 0.76 -31.22 25.22
CA LYS A 302 0.70 -31.21 26.69
C LYS A 302 1.98 -31.74 27.33
N GLN A 303 2.55 -32.81 26.78
CA GLN A 303 3.81 -33.39 27.27
C GLN A 303 4.99 -32.42 27.08
N ALA A 304 4.94 -31.58 26.05
CA ALA A 304 5.89 -30.49 25.83
C ALA A 304 5.71 -29.30 26.80
N GLY A 305 4.73 -29.34 27.70
CA GLY A 305 4.47 -28.30 28.69
C GLY A 305 3.70 -27.10 28.14
N LEU A 306 3.14 -27.20 26.94
CA LEU A 306 2.25 -26.19 26.37
C LEU A 306 0.83 -26.38 26.93
N ILE A 307 0.14 -25.28 27.18
CA ILE A 307 -1.22 -25.29 27.71
C ILE A 307 -2.18 -25.18 26.53
N PRO A 308 -2.99 -26.22 26.24
CA PRO A 308 -3.99 -26.13 25.18
C PRO A 308 -4.99 -25.02 25.46
N ASP A 309 -5.31 -24.24 24.43
CA ASP A 309 -6.26 -23.13 24.48
C ASP A 309 -7.60 -23.48 23.81
N GLU A 310 -8.51 -22.50 23.77
CA GLU A 310 -9.81 -22.67 23.08
C GLU A 310 -9.63 -23.12 21.62
N ILE A 311 -8.59 -22.63 20.93
CA ILE A 311 -8.28 -23.01 19.56
C ILE A 311 -7.86 -24.48 19.51
N SER A 312 -7.03 -24.95 20.43
CA SER A 312 -6.58 -26.36 20.49
C SER A 312 -7.75 -27.33 20.65
N TYR A 313 -8.68 -27.05 21.57
CA TYR A 313 -9.87 -27.88 21.75
C TYR A 313 -10.80 -27.82 20.54
N ASN A 314 -11.06 -26.63 20.01
CA ASN A 314 -11.92 -26.46 18.83
C ASN A 314 -11.35 -27.13 17.58
N THR A 315 -10.03 -27.19 17.43
CA THR A 315 -9.37 -27.82 16.27
C THR A 315 -9.42 -29.34 16.33
N LEU A 316 -9.59 -29.94 17.52
CA LEU A 316 -9.66 -31.39 17.72
C LEU A 316 -11.08 -31.97 17.51
N ILE A 317 -12.12 -31.14 17.64
CA ILE A 317 -13.55 -31.49 17.52
C ILE A 317 -13.99 -31.52 16.05
#